data_AF-A0A7S0JYM2-F1
#
_entry.id   AF-A0A7S0JYM2-F1
#
_cell.length_a   1.000
_cell.length_b   1.000
_cell.length_c   1.000
_cell.angle_alpha   90.00
_cell.angle_beta   90.00
_cell.angle_gamma   90.00
#
_symmetry.space_group_name_H-M   'P 1'
#
loop_
_entity.id
_entity.type
_entity.pdbx_description
1 polymer ?
#
loop_
_entity_poly.entity_id
_entity_poly.type
_entity_poly.pdbx_seq_one_letter_code
_entity_poly.pdbx_strand_id
1 'polypeptide(L)'
;KLSKRRGAVSVMDYAANGYLPEAMLNYLARLGWSHGDDELFSAEQMVGWFDGTHLSKSPAQWDPAKLDWVNAHYVKQIDEARLAALVVEQLAGKGVAVSVEQVQPKVGLFKDRCATVAALAEWLVMYFAPVSPAAEDLAVH
;
A
#
# COMPACT_ATOMS: atom_id res chain seq x y z
N LYS A 1 23.04 2.67 -1.38
CA LYS A 1 22.92 3.91 -0.57
C LYS A 1 21.71 4.70 -1.09
N LEU A 2 20.60 4.72 -0.35
CA LEU A 2 19.45 5.57 -0.66
C LEU A 2 19.89 7.02 -0.47
N SER A 3 20.20 7.70 -1.57
CA SER A 3 20.66 9.09 -1.59
C SER A 3 19.47 9.98 -1.94
N LYS A 4 19.39 11.17 -1.33
CA LYS A 4 18.45 12.24 -1.70
C LYS A 4 18.43 12.55 -3.21
N ARG A 5 19.42 12.08 -3.98
CA ARG A 5 19.54 12.26 -5.43
C ARG A 5 18.87 11.18 -6.30
N ARG A 6 18.32 10.09 -5.72
CA ARG A 6 17.65 9.00 -6.47
C ARG A 6 16.25 8.64 -5.93
N GLY A 7 15.51 9.62 -5.41
CA GLY A 7 14.16 9.37 -4.88
C GLY A 7 14.20 8.94 -3.41
N ALA A 8 14.72 9.81 -2.54
CA ALA A 8 14.41 9.70 -1.11
C ALA A 8 12.94 10.07 -0.93
N VAL A 9 12.07 9.12 -1.26
CA VAL A 9 10.66 9.11 -0.90
C VAL A 9 10.64 9.05 0.62
N SER A 10 10.12 10.09 1.25
CA SER A 10 10.04 10.14 2.70
C SER A 10 9.11 9.01 3.19
N VAL A 11 9.25 8.58 4.44
CA VAL A 11 8.28 7.62 5.02
C VAL A 11 6.84 8.16 4.92
N MET A 12 6.69 9.50 5.00
CA MET A 12 5.40 10.17 4.83
C MET A 12 4.88 10.07 3.40
N ASP A 13 5.76 10.08 2.39
CA ASP A 13 5.35 9.93 0.99
C ASP A 13 4.84 8.51 0.73
N TYR A 14 5.43 7.48 1.35
CA TYR A 14 4.90 6.11 1.26
C TYR A 14 3.53 6.00 1.94
N ALA A 15 3.34 6.61 3.11
CA ALA A 15 2.04 6.66 3.75
C ALA A 15 0.99 7.37 2.86
N ALA A 16 1.36 8.52 2.27
CA ALA A 16 0.49 9.26 1.35
C ALA A 16 0.13 8.43 0.10
N ASN A 17 1.06 7.62 -0.41
CA ASN A 17 0.82 6.71 -1.54
C ASN A 17 0.05 5.43 -1.16
N GLY A 18 -0.41 5.30 0.09
CA GLY A 18 -1.28 4.20 0.53
C GLY A 18 -0.55 2.90 0.83
N TYR A 19 0.73 2.96 1.18
CA TYR A 19 1.46 1.82 1.74
C TYR A 19 1.12 1.65 3.22
N LEU A 20 0.82 0.41 3.62
CA LEU A 20 0.50 0.04 4.99
C LEU A 20 1.79 0.01 5.84
N PRO A 21 1.74 0.46 7.10
CA PRO A 21 2.92 0.46 7.97
C PRO A 21 3.45 -0.95 8.21
N GLU A 22 2.59 -1.97 8.28
CA GLU A 22 2.98 -3.37 8.47
C GLU A 22 3.75 -3.91 7.27
N ALA A 23 3.30 -3.58 6.05
CA ALA A 23 3.98 -3.95 4.82
C ALA A 23 5.34 -3.27 4.70
N MET A 24 5.42 -1.97 5.04
CA MET A 24 6.67 -1.23 5.06
C MET A 24 7.66 -1.84 6.08
N LEU A 25 7.18 -2.20 7.27
CA LEU A 25 8.00 -2.83 8.29
C LEU A 25 8.55 -4.18 7.84
N ASN A 26 7.70 -5.06 7.27
CA ASN A 26 8.12 -6.35 6.75
C ASN A 26 9.14 -6.21 5.61
N TYR A 27 8.88 -5.30 4.66
CA TYR A 27 9.82 -5.02 3.57
C TYR A 27 11.17 -4.50 4.06
N LEU A 28 11.18 -3.53 4.98
CA LEU A 28 12.42 -2.97 5.53
C LEU A 28 13.20 -4.01 6.34
N ALA A 29 12.53 -4.87 7.09
CA ALA A 29 13.18 -5.96 7.82
C ALA A 29 13.90 -6.93 6.86
N ARG A 30 13.31 -7.21 5.69
CA ARG A 30 13.96 -8.04 4.65
C ARG A 30 15.18 -7.37 4.01
N LEU A 31 15.34 -6.06 4.14
CA LEU A 31 16.51 -5.31 3.68
C LEU A 31 17.68 -5.43 4.67
N GLY A 32 18.22 -6.63 4.81
CA GLY A 32 19.42 -6.89 5.62
C GLY A 32 19.23 -7.94 6.71
N TRP A 33 18.02 -8.47 6.88
CA TRP A 33 17.74 -9.59 7.76
C TRP A 33 16.80 -10.60 7.09
N SER A 34 16.91 -11.87 7.47
CA SER A 34 16.09 -12.97 6.95
C SER A 34 15.77 -13.98 8.04
N HIS A 35 14.61 -14.62 7.96
CA HIS A 35 14.29 -15.82 8.71
C HIS A 35 13.98 -16.93 7.70
N GLY A 36 14.97 -17.77 7.38
CA GLY A 36 14.84 -18.75 6.29
C GLY A 36 14.38 -18.13 4.96
N ASP A 37 13.36 -18.74 4.37
CA ASP A 37 12.72 -18.29 3.12
C ASP A 37 11.44 -17.47 3.35
N ASP A 38 11.11 -17.11 4.59
CA ASP A 38 9.91 -16.34 4.90
C ASP A 38 10.03 -14.89 4.42
N GLU A 39 9.14 -14.50 3.51
CA GLU A 39 9.11 -13.16 2.93
C GLU A 39 8.02 -12.25 3.51
N LEU A 40 6.97 -12.83 4.08
CA LEU A 40 5.80 -12.13 4.62
C LEU A 40 5.60 -12.53 6.08
N PHE A 41 5.55 -11.55 6.98
CA PHE A 41 5.44 -11.80 8.42
C PHE A 41 4.88 -10.61 9.20
N SER A 42 4.16 -10.89 10.27
CA SER A 42 3.64 -9.86 11.16
C SER A 42 4.75 -9.20 11.98
N ALA A 43 4.44 -8.06 12.61
CA ALA A 43 5.36 -7.41 13.54
C ALA A 43 5.68 -8.30 14.75
N GLU A 44 4.70 -9.07 15.23
CA GLU A 44 4.87 -10.04 16.32
C GLU A 44 5.80 -11.18 15.91
N GLN A 45 5.63 -11.72 14.70
CA GLN A 45 6.54 -12.73 14.16
C GLN A 45 7.96 -12.18 14.02
N MET A 46 8.12 -10.97 13.48
CA MET A 46 9.42 -10.30 13.39
C MET A 46 10.08 -10.19 14.76
N VAL A 47 9.37 -9.72 15.79
CA VAL A 47 9.90 -9.63 17.16
C VAL A 47 10.27 -11.00 17.74
N GLY A 48 9.46 -12.03 17.48
CA GLY A 48 9.73 -13.39 17.97
C GLY A 48 10.88 -14.10 17.25
N TRP A 49 11.15 -13.76 15.99
CA TRP A 49 12.17 -14.40 15.16
C TRP A 49 13.49 -13.64 15.11
N PHE A 50 13.48 -12.36 15.45
CA PHE A 50 14.66 -11.52 15.28
C PHE A 50 15.81 -11.98 16.18
N ASP A 51 16.90 -12.37 15.54
CA ASP A 51 18.21 -12.51 16.15
C ASP A 51 19.28 -11.85 15.27
N GLY A 52 20.45 -11.58 15.88
CA GLY A 52 21.58 -10.96 15.17
C GLY A 52 22.34 -11.91 14.24
N THR A 53 21.95 -13.19 14.15
CA THR A 53 22.72 -14.22 13.43
C THR A 53 22.47 -14.20 11.93
N HIS A 54 21.28 -13.76 11.52
CA HIS A 54 20.86 -13.70 10.12
C HIS A 54 20.96 -12.30 9.49
N LEU A 55 21.84 -11.45 10.02
CA LEU A 55 22.13 -10.14 9.43
C LEU A 55 23.04 -10.27 8.21
N SER A 56 22.58 -9.77 7.06
CA SER A 56 23.34 -9.77 5.81
C SER A 56 24.31 -8.59 5.74
N LYS A 57 25.55 -8.88 5.32
CA LYS A 57 26.57 -7.85 4.99
C LYS A 57 26.42 -7.30 3.57
N SER A 58 25.57 -7.93 2.75
CA SER A 58 25.34 -7.50 1.38
C SER A 58 24.57 -6.18 1.35
N PRO A 59 24.84 -5.30 0.37
CA PRO A 59 24.12 -4.05 0.26
C PRO A 59 22.64 -4.32 -0.02
N ALA A 60 21.77 -3.85 0.86
CA ALA A 60 20.33 -3.84 0.59
C ALA A 60 20.03 -2.98 -0.64
N GLN A 61 19.29 -3.56 -1.59
CA GLN A 61 18.80 -2.87 -2.77
C GLN A 61 17.32 -2.59 -2.60
N TRP A 62 16.94 -1.36 -2.96
CA TRP A 62 15.53 -0.97 -3.01
C TRP A 62 14.88 -1.55 -4.26
N ASP A 63 13.77 -2.26 -4.07
CA ASP A 63 12.93 -2.88 -5.08
C ASP A 63 11.45 -2.47 -4.87
N PRO A 64 10.92 -1.55 -5.71
CA PRO A 64 9.54 -1.09 -5.60
C PRO A 64 8.54 -2.19 -5.95
N ALA A 65 8.85 -3.08 -6.90
CA ALA A 65 7.94 -4.15 -7.29
C ALA A 65 7.77 -5.16 -6.15
N LYS A 66 8.86 -5.43 -5.40
CA LYS A 66 8.79 -6.24 -4.20
C LYS A 66 7.94 -5.57 -3.11
N LEU A 67 8.15 -4.27 -2.87
CA LEU A 67 7.35 -3.53 -1.88
C LEU A 67 5.86 -3.53 -2.26
N ASP A 68 5.52 -3.35 -3.54
CA ASP A 68 4.13 -3.42 -4.03
C ASP A 68 3.52 -4.80 -3.79
N TRP A 69 4.27 -5.87 -4.07
CA TRP A 69 3.83 -7.24 -3.80
C TRP A 69 3.59 -7.49 -2.31
N VAL A 70 4.52 -7.06 -1.46
CA VAL A 70 4.36 -7.14 0.00
C VAL A 70 3.10 -6.37 0.41
N ASN A 71 2.96 -5.11 0.00
CA ASN A 71 1.84 -4.28 0.39
C ASN A 71 0.48 -4.82 -0.09
N ALA A 72 0.42 -5.37 -1.31
CA ALA A 72 -0.75 -6.04 -1.83
C ALA A 72 -1.18 -7.22 -0.93
N HIS A 73 -0.24 -7.97 -0.35
CA HIS A 73 -0.55 -9.04 0.58
C HIS A 73 -1.27 -8.51 1.82
N TYR A 74 -0.76 -7.45 2.44
CA TYR A 74 -1.37 -6.85 3.63
C TYR A 74 -2.72 -6.20 3.30
N VAL A 75 -2.84 -5.47 2.19
CA VAL A 75 -4.11 -4.85 1.77
C VAL A 75 -5.25 -5.87 1.65
N LYS A 76 -4.95 -7.08 1.19
CA LYS A 76 -5.95 -8.17 1.08
C LYS A 76 -6.39 -8.73 2.43
N GLN A 77 -5.50 -8.71 3.42
CA GLN A 77 -5.69 -9.37 4.71
C GLN A 77 -6.18 -8.46 5.83
N ILE A 78 -5.93 -7.15 5.76
CA ILE A 78 -6.41 -6.25 6.81
C ILE A 78 -7.94 -6.25 6.89
N ASP A 79 -8.45 -5.92 8.08
CA ASP A 79 -9.88 -5.75 8.32
C ASP A 79 -10.50 -4.76 7.34
N GLU A 80 -11.69 -5.08 6.82
CA GLU A 80 -12.34 -4.28 5.77
C GLU A 80 -12.83 -2.93 6.27
N ALA A 81 -13.22 -2.81 7.55
CA ALA A 81 -13.58 -1.51 8.12
C ALA A 81 -12.35 -0.61 8.25
N ARG A 82 -11.21 -1.17 8.67
CA ARG A 82 -9.91 -0.46 8.63
C ARG A 82 -9.52 -0.05 7.21
N LEU A 83 -9.61 -0.97 6.25
CA LEU A 83 -9.28 -0.66 4.84
C LEU A 83 -10.18 0.45 4.31
N ALA A 84 -11.47 0.41 4.61
CA ALA A 84 -12.42 1.43 4.21
C ALA A 84 -12.10 2.81 4.80
N ALA A 85 -11.71 2.89 6.08
CA ALA A 85 -11.27 4.14 6.70
C ALA A 85 -10.06 4.75 5.96
N LEU A 86 -9.06 3.93 5.61
CA LEU A 86 -7.90 4.39 4.86
C LEU A 86 -8.28 4.85 3.43
N VAL A 87 -9.23 4.18 2.78
CA VAL A 87 -9.75 4.61 1.48
C VAL A 87 -10.52 5.94 1.59
N VAL A 88 -11.30 6.15 2.67
CA VAL A 88 -11.99 7.41 2.92
C VAL A 88 -10.99 8.57 3.01
N GLU A 89 -9.87 8.39 3.72
CA GLU A 89 -8.81 9.40 3.79
C GLU A 89 -8.21 9.73 2.41
N GLN A 90 -7.96 8.71 1.59
CA GLN A 90 -7.45 8.86 0.22
C GLN A 90 -8.45 9.60 -0.69
N LEU A 91 -9.73 9.29 -0.60
CA LEU A 91 -10.81 9.95 -1.34
C LEU A 91 -11.01 11.40 -0.89
N ALA A 92 -10.91 11.67 0.42
CA ALA A 92 -10.97 13.02 0.95
C ALA A 92 -9.86 13.92 0.40
N GLY A 93 -8.64 13.38 0.25
CA GLY A 93 -7.52 14.06 -0.42
C GLY A 93 -7.79 14.43 -1.88
N LYS A 94 -8.76 13.79 -2.52
CA LYS A 94 -9.23 14.05 -3.90
C LYS A 94 -10.49 14.92 -3.96
N GLY A 95 -10.93 15.45 -2.81
CA GLY A 95 -12.15 16.25 -2.72
C GLY A 95 -13.44 15.43 -2.73
N VAL A 96 -13.36 14.11 -2.54
CA VAL A 96 -14.52 13.22 -2.49
C VAL A 96 -14.85 12.89 -1.03
N ALA A 97 -15.92 13.49 -0.52
CA ALA A 97 -16.38 13.28 0.85
C ALA A 97 -17.34 12.09 0.93
N VAL A 98 -16.91 11.02 1.62
CA VAL A 98 -17.67 9.78 1.82
C VAL A 98 -17.45 9.23 3.22
N SER A 99 -18.37 8.39 3.69
CA SER A 99 -18.26 7.71 4.99
C SER A 99 -17.71 6.27 4.85
N VAL A 100 -17.22 5.71 5.95
CA VAL A 100 -16.72 4.33 6.01
C VAL A 100 -17.82 3.35 5.61
N GLU A 101 -19.06 3.58 6.05
CA GLU A 101 -20.22 2.73 5.75
C GLU A 101 -20.56 2.70 4.26
N GLN A 102 -20.28 3.80 3.54
CA GLN A 102 -20.47 3.86 2.09
C GLN A 102 -19.38 3.12 1.32
N VAL A 103 -18.16 3.10 1.86
CA VAL A 103 -16.96 2.54 1.23
C VAL A 103 -16.79 1.05 1.53
N GLN A 104 -16.97 0.62 2.78
CA GLN A 104 -16.69 -0.73 3.26
C GLN A 104 -17.33 -1.84 2.42
N PRO A 105 -18.61 -1.76 1.99
CA PRO A 105 -19.21 -2.82 1.17
C PRO A 105 -18.58 -2.99 -0.23
N LYS A 106 -17.73 -2.03 -0.67
CA LYS A 106 -17.12 -2.01 -2.01
C LYS A 106 -15.65 -2.40 -2.01
N VAL A 107 -14.94 -2.31 -0.87
CA VAL A 107 -13.49 -2.56 -0.85
C VAL A 107 -13.14 -3.99 -1.28
N GLY A 108 -13.96 -4.97 -0.89
CA GLY A 108 -13.78 -6.38 -1.26
C GLY A 108 -13.90 -6.66 -2.76
N LEU A 109 -14.52 -5.77 -3.54
CA LEU A 109 -14.67 -5.95 -5.00
C LEU A 109 -13.34 -5.80 -5.75
N PHE A 110 -12.42 -4.99 -5.22
CA PHE A 110 -11.22 -4.57 -5.95
C PHE A 110 -9.92 -4.73 -5.17
N LYS A 111 -9.95 -4.99 -3.84
CA LYS A 111 -8.73 -5.10 -3.01
C LYS A 111 -7.72 -6.11 -3.56
N ASP A 112 -8.18 -7.19 -4.18
CA ASP A 112 -7.29 -8.23 -4.73
C ASP A 112 -6.48 -7.79 -5.95
N ARG A 113 -6.89 -6.70 -6.60
CA ARG A 113 -6.28 -6.12 -7.80
C ARG A 113 -5.40 -4.90 -7.51
N CYS A 114 -5.39 -4.43 -6.27
CA CYS A 114 -4.73 -3.18 -5.91
C CYS A 114 -3.51 -3.44 -5.04
N ALA A 115 -2.37 -2.86 -5.42
CA ALA A 115 -1.15 -2.96 -4.62
C ALA A 115 -1.15 -2.01 -3.42
N THR A 116 -1.87 -0.88 -3.49
CA THR A 116 -1.91 0.15 -2.43
C THR A 116 -3.34 0.60 -2.14
N VAL A 117 -3.55 1.22 -0.97
CA VAL A 117 -4.83 1.85 -0.62
C VAL A 117 -5.17 2.98 -1.60
N ALA A 118 -4.16 3.75 -2.03
CA ALA A 118 -4.37 4.81 -3.01
C ALA A 118 -4.86 4.25 -4.36
N ALA A 119 -4.27 3.13 -4.83
CA ALA A 119 -4.75 2.45 -6.03
C ALA A 119 -6.19 1.95 -5.85
N LEU A 120 -6.54 1.39 -4.69
CA LEU A 120 -7.91 0.99 -4.39
C LEU A 120 -8.88 2.18 -4.40
N ALA A 121 -8.48 3.33 -3.86
CA ALA A 121 -9.27 4.55 -3.91
C ALA A 121 -9.52 5.02 -5.35
N GLU A 122 -8.53 4.91 -6.25
CA GLU A 122 -8.71 5.23 -7.68
C GLU A 122 -9.77 4.36 -8.34
N TRP A 123 -9.81 3.07 -8.01
CA TRP A 123 -10.83 2.17 -8.55
C TRP A 123 -12.23 2.49 -8.00
N LEU A 124 -12.29 2.96 -6.76
CA LEU A 124 -13.55 3.24 -6.08
C LEU A 124 -14.11 4.64 -6.34
N VAL A 125 -13.29 5.59 -6.82
CA VAL A 125 -13.68 7.00 -7.00
C VAL A 125 -14.93 7.13 -7.90
N MET A 126 -15.07 6.28 -8.91
CA MET A 126 -16.19 6.30 -9.86
C MET A 126 -17.56 6.01 -9.21
N TYR A 127 -17.58 5.42 -8.02
CA TYR A 127 -18.82 5.17 -7.27
C TYR A 127 -19.30 6.38 -6.48
N PHE A 128 -18.48 7.42 -6.36
CA PHE A 128 -18.70 8.54 -5.45
C PHE A 128 -18.56 9.90 -6.11
N ALA A 129 -17.83 10.00 -7.21
CA ALA A 129 -17.71 11.21 -8.01
C ALA A 129 -18.71 11.20 -9.17
N PRO A 130 -19.27 12.36 -9.56
CA PRO A 130 -20.03 12.46 -10.80
C PRO A 130 -19.13 12.07 -11.98
N VAL A 131 -19.64 11.19 -12.83
CA VAL A 131 -18.92 10.75 -14.03
C VAL A 131 -18.88 11.92 -15.01
N SER A 132 -17.71 12.51 -15.18
CA SER A 132 -17.45 13.43 -16.30
C SER A 132 -16.84 12.62 -17.44
N PRO A 133 -17.44 12.64 -18.64
CA PRO A 133 -16.83 11.99 -19.80
C PRO A 133 -15.45 12.61 -20.07
N ALA A 134 -14.49 11.77 -20.49
CA ALA A 134 -13.17 12.26 -20.87
C ALA A 134 -13.30 13.16 -22.11
N ALA A 135 -12.46 14.19 -22.20
CA ALA A 135 -12.45 15.08 -23.36
C ALA A 135 -12.18 14.31 -24.67
N GLU A 136 -11.46 13.20 -24.59
CA GLU A 136 -11.20 12.28 -25.71
C GLU A 136 -12.47 11.55 -26.17
N ASP A 137 -13.33 11.11 -25.24
CA ASP A 137 -14.61 10.45 -25.57
C ASP A 137 -15.60 11.43 -26.20
N LEU A 138 -15.57 12.70 -25.76
CA LEU A 138 -16.39 13.77 -26.34
C LEU A 138 -15.94 14.18 -27.74
N ALA A 139 -14.68 13.94 -28.12
CA ALA A 139 -14.13 14.32 -29.42
C ALA A 139 -14.43 13.29 -30.53
N VAL A 140 -14.97 12.12 -30.18
CA VAL A 140 -15.32 11.03 -31.13
C VAL A 140 -16.77 11.14 -31.63
N HIS A 141 -17.54 12.12 -31.12
CA HIS A 141 -18.92 12.43 -31.52
C HIS A 141 -19.09 13.89 -31.92
#